data_AF-A0A3Q0H331-F1
#
_entry.id   AF-A0A3Q0H331-F1
#
_cell.length_a   1.000
_cell.length_b   1.000
_cell.length_c   1.000
_cell.angle_alpha   90.00
_cell.angle_beta   90.00
_cell.angle_gamma   90.00
#
_symmetry.space_group_name_H-M   'P 1'
#
loop_
_entity.id
_entity.type
_entity.pdbx_description
1 polymer ?
#
loop_
_entity_poly.entity_id
_entity_poly.type
_entity_poly.pdbx_seq_one_letter_code
_entity_poly.pdbx_strand_id
1 'polypeptide(L)'
;GPRARAGTGSRSPSPPQTDDDVQALLRRFYALQGERVEAYRLFEEGHQAYLSSGPHYDFLRYRQLVHEITLAFSGISREILQIKGRLEEQHGRPELAQHLARVQQKEQEKLELTAQLQLAKQNAQDQPGVEAHQQEVRELKHKLIKTIEAISEILQDLKYDSEEAE
;
A
#
# COMPACT_ATOMS: atom_id res chain seq x y z
N GLY A 1 -42.03 22.03 -48.32
CA GLY A 1 -40.90 21.08 -48.12
C GLY A 1 -39.57 21.76 -48.43
N PRO A 2 -38.40 21.20 -48.08
CA PRO A 2 -38.11 20.04 -47.21
C PRO A 2 -37.11 20.31 -46.04
N ARG A 3 -37.21 19.45 -45.00
CA ARG A 3 -36.21 18.81 -44.09
C ARG A 3 -34.78 19.40 -43.96
N ALA A 4 -34.17 19.50 -42.77
CA ALA A 4 -33.49 18.44 -41.96
C ALA A 4 -32.56 19.19 -40.95
N ARG A 5 -32.02 18.69 -39.83
CA ARG A 5 -31.87 17.36 -39.21
C ARG A 5 -31.45 17.57 -37.74
N ALA A 6 -31.97 16.73 -36.85
CA ALA A 6 -31.46 16.57 -35.49
C ALA A 6 -30.04 15.96 -35.52
N GLY A 7 -29.13 16.52 -34.73
CA GLY A 7 -27.83 15.93 -34.43
C GLY A 7 -27.94 15.09 -33.16
N THR A 8 -28.20 13.79 -33.32
CA THR A 8 -28.02 12.81 -32.24
C THR A 8 -26.53 12.49 -32.14
N GLY A 9 -25.90 12.91 -31.05
CA GLY A 9 -24.56 12.47 -30.68
C GLY A 9 -24.58 10.97 -30.44
N SER A 10 -24.06 10.21 -31.40
CA SER A 10 -23.80 8.78 -31.23
C SER A 10 -22.63 8.63 -30.27
N ARG A 11 -22.92 8.28 -29.01
CA ARG A 11 -21.92 7.80 -28.06
C ARG A 11 -21.62 6.35 -28.48
N SER A 12 -20.47 6.13 -29.11
CA SER A 12 -20.02 4.80 -29.48
C SER A 12 -19.99 3.89 -28.24
N PRO A 13 -20.50 2.65 -28.31
CA PRO A 13 -20.32 1.70 -27.22
C PRO A 13 -18.87 1.24 -27.20
N SER A 14 -18.19 1.41 -26.07
CA SER A 14 -16.89 0.79 -25.80
C SER A 14 -17.02 -0.73 -25.95
N PRO A 15 -15.97 -1.44 -26.42
CA PRO A 15 -15.99 -2.90 -26.54
C PRO A 15 -16.29 -3.54 -25.17
N PRO A 16 -16.89 -4.76 -25.14
CA PRO A 16 -17.13 -5.48 -23.90
C PRO A 16 -15.79 -5.71 -23.21
N GLN A 17 -15.59 -5.03 -22.08
CA GLN A 17 -14.40 -5.19 -21.27
C GLN A 17 -14.46 -6.56 -20.61
N THR A 18 -13.46 -7.39 -20.88
CA THR A 18 -13.49 -8.82 -20.57
C THR A 18 -12.93 -9.10 -19.19
N ASP A 19 -13.35 -10.21 -18.59
CA ASP A 19 -12.87 -10.69 -17.29
C ASP A 19 -11.33 -10.83 -17.25
N ASP A 20 -10.71 -11.15 -18.40
CA ASP A 20 -9.25 -11.15 -18.58
C ASP A 20 -8.56 -9.82 -18.21
N ASP A 21 -9.20 -8.67 -18.46
CA ASP A 21 -8.65 -7.35 -18.13
C ASP A 21 -8.69 -7.11 -16.61
N VAL A 22 -9.75 -7.57 -15.95
CA VAL A 22 -9.88 -7.52 -14.48
C VAL A 22 -8.81 -8.40 -13.85
N GLN A 23 -8.61 -9.61 -14.36
CA GLN A 23 -7.56 -10.51 -13.88
C GLN A 23 -6.15 -9.93 -14.10
N ALA A 24 -5.90 -9.23 -15.22
CA ALA A 24 -4.64 -8.53 -15.45
C ALA A 24 -4.39 -7.40 -14.42
N LEU A 25 -5.43 -6.63 -14.09
CA LEU A 25 -5.38 -5.59 -13.06
C LEU A 25 -5.06 -6.17 -11.68
N LEU A 26 -5.72 -7.27 -11.29
CA LEU A 26 -5.47 -7.93 -10.01
C LEU A 26 -4.08 -8.53 -9.93
N ARG A 27 -3.59 -9.18 -11.00
CA ARG A 27 -2.20 -9.67 -11.09
C ARG A 27 -1.21 -8.53 -10.87
N ARG A 28 -1.44 -7.36 -11.49
CA ARG A 28 -0.58 -6.19 -11.29
C ARG A 28 -0.65 -5.68 -9.85
N PHE A 29 -1.84 -5.62 -9.25
CA PHE A 29 -2.00 -5.26 -7.85
C PHE A 29 -1.21 -6.19 -6.91
N TYR A 30 -1.27 -7.51 -7.09
CA TYR A 30 -0.49 -8.45 -6.28
C TYR A 30 1.02 -8.30 -6.48
N ALA A 31 1.48 -8.04 -7.71
CA ALA A 31 2.88 -7.72 -7.96
C ALA A 31 3.33 -6.47 -7.19
N LEU A 32 2.50 -5.42 -7.18
CA LEU A 32 2.74 -4.19 -6.42
C LEU A 32 2.77 -4.42 -4.90
N GLN A 33 1.97 -5.36 -4.37
CA GLN A 33 2.09 -5.77 -2.95
C GLN A 33 3.43 -6.46 -2.68
N GLY A 34 3.92 -7.29 -3.61
CA GLY A 34 5.26 -7.88 -3.53
C GLY A 34 6.36 -6.81 -3.50
N GLU A 35 6.30 -5.84 -4.41
CA GLU A 35 7.22 -4.68 -4.44
C GLU A 35 7.16 -3.89 -3.12
N ARG A 36 5.97 -3.72 -2.54
CA ARG A 36 5.77 -3.05 -1.25
C ARG A 36 6.41 -3.80 -0.09
N VAL A 37 6.25 -5.12 -0.03
CA VAL A 37 6.89 -5.97 1.00
C VAL A 37 8.40 -5.82 0.95
N GLU A 38 8.97 -5.82 -0.26
CA GLU A 38 10.41 -5.63 -0.44
C GLU A 38 10.88 -4.23 0.00
N ALA A 39 10.10 -3.17 -0.30
CA ALA A 39 10.39 -1.83 0.21
C ALA A 39 10.39 -1.76 1.75
N TYR A 40 9.44 -2.43 2.42
CA TYR A 40 9.45 -2.53 3.89
C TYR A 40 10.67 -3.29 4.42
N ARG A 41 11.09 -4.36 3.75
CA ARG A 41 12.29 -5.13 4.12
C ARG A 41 13.54 -4.25 4.08
N LEU A 42 13.75 -3.55 2.96
CA LEU A 42 14.87 -2.62 2.77
C LEU A 42 14.84 -1.49 3.80
N PHE A 43 13.65 -0.99 4.13
CA PHE A 43 13.50 0.08 5.11
C PHE A 43 13.90 -0.37 6.53
N GLU A 44 13.48 -1.56 6.97
CA GLU A 44 13.87 -2.10 8.27
C GLU A 44 15.38 -2.44 8.32
N GLU A 45 15.94 -3.05 7.26
CA GLU A 45 17.37 -3.36 7.20
C GLU A 45 18.24 -2.12 7.27
N GLY A 46 17.88 -1.07 6.53
CA GLY A 46 18.60 0.19 6.59
C GLY A 46 18.46 0.91 7.93
N HIS A 47 17.32 0.79 8.61
CA HIS A 47 17.17 1.32 9.96
C HIS A 47 18.00 0.52 10.98
N GLN A 48 18.08 -0.80 10.86
CA GLN A 48 18.97 -1.62 11.70
C GLN A 48 20.44 -1.24 11.50
N ALA A 49 20.86 -1.02 10.24
CA ALA A 49 22.21 -0.53 9.94
C ALA A 49 22.46 0.86 10.53
N TYR A 50 21.47 1.76 10.45
CA TYR A 50 21.52 3.08 11.08
C TYR A 50 21.68 2.98 12.60
N LEU A 51 20.84 2.20 13.30
CA LEU A 51 20.96 2.03 14.75
C LEU A 51 22.30 1.41 15.17
N SER A 52 22.83 0.49 14.36
CA SER A 52 24.13 -0.16 14.61
C SER A 52 25.32 0.80 14.51
N SER A 53 25.15 1.97 13.87
CA SER A 53 26.17 3.03 13.83
C SER A 53 26.19 3.93 15.07
N GLY A 54 25.28 3.70 16.03
CA GLY A 54 25.23 4.45 17.29
C GLY A 54 26.52 4.35 18.11
N PRO A 55 26.90 5.39 18.87
CA PRO A 55 26.18 6.68 19.02
C PRO A 55 26.45 7.67 17.88
N HIS A 56 27.36 7.38 16.95
CA HIS A 56 27.73 8.25 15.82
C HIS A 56 26.90 7.93 14.58
N TYR A 57 25.59 8.12 14.71
CA TYR A 57 24.61 7.79 13.69
C TYR A 57 24.93 8.36 12.31
N ASP A 58 24.94 7.52 11.27
CA ASP A 58 25.06 7.95 9.87
C ASP A 58 23.70 8.44 9.34
N PHE A 59 23.30 9.63 9.81
CA PHE A 59 22.03 10.25 9.43
C PHE A 59 21.95 10.58 7.95
N LEU A 60 23.07 10.92 7.29
CA LEU A 60 23.06 11.30 5.89
C LEU A 60 22.68 10.11 5.01
N ARG A 61 23.30 8.95 5.24
CA ARG A 61 22.98 7.72 4.52
C ARG A 61 21.56 7.25 4.81
N TYR A 62 21.14 7.31 6.08
CA TYR A 62 19.78 6.89 6.44
C TYR A 62 18.72 7.80 5.82
N ARG A 63 18.93 9.12 5.78
CA ARG A 63 18.02 10.07 5.15
C ARG A 63 17.88 9.82 3.64
N GLN A 64 18.96 9.48 2.95
CA GLN A 64 18.93 9.12 1.54
C GLN A 64 18.07 7.88 1.31
N LEU A 65 18.27 6.83 2.11
CA LEU A 65 17.42 5.64 2.07
C LEU A 65 15.95 5.95 2.31
N VAL A 66 15.63 6.72 3.36
CA VAL A 66 14.25 7.12 3.66
C VAL A 66 13.60 7.80 2.45
N HIS A 67 14.35 8.65 1.75
CA HIS A 67 13.85 9.31 0.54
C HIS A 67 13.54 8.31 -0.59
N GLU A 68 14.46 7.38 -0.88
CA GLU A 68 14.27 6.35 -1.90
C GLU A 68 13.07 5.45 -1.60
N ILE A 69 12.95 5.00 -0.35
CA ILE A 69 11.82 4.20 0.14
C ILE A 69 10.49 4.98 0.03
N THR A 70 10.49 6.28 0.36
CA THR A 70 9.31 7.15 0.24
C THR A 70 8.84 7.25 -1.23
N LEU A 71 9.78 7.36 -2.17
CA LEU A 71 9.47 7.36 -3.59
C LEU A 71 8.87 6.02 -4.04
N ALA A 72 9.43 4.90 -3.59
CA ALA A 72 8.90 3.56 -3.89
C ALA A 72 7.45 3.40 -3.40
N PHE A 73 7.17 3.70 -2.12
CA PHE A 73 5.80 3.62 -1.58
C PHE A 73 4.83 4.55 -2.29
N SER A 74 5.27 5.75 -2.66
CA SER A 74 4.44 6.73 -3.39
C SER A 74 4.11 6.25 -4.81
N GLY A 75 5.09 5.66 -5.50
CA GLY A 75 4.91 5.06 -6.82
C GLY A 75 3.89 3.93 -6.79
N ILE A 76 4.08 2.97 -5.88
CA ILE A 76 3.17 1.83 -5.67
C ILE A 76 1.75 2.33 -5.37
N SER A 77 1.61 3.27 -4.43
CA SER A 77 0.29 3.78 -4.02
C SER A 77 -0.44 4.48 -5.16
N ARG A 78 0.28 5.24 -5.99
CA ARG A 78 -0.29 5.90 -7.16
C ARG A 78 -0.82 4.90 -8.17
N GLU A 79 -0.06 3.84 -8.45
CA GLU A 79 -0.49 2.82 -9.40
C GLU A 79 -1.69 2.02 -8.88
N ILE A 80 -1.72 1.68 -7.58
CA ILE A 80 -2.88 1.02 -6.97
C ILE A 80 -4.14 1.90 -7.07
N LEU A 81 -4.02 3.22 -6.88
CA LEU A 81 -5.15 4.13 -7.06
C LEU A 81 -5.66 4.16 -8.51
N GLN A 82 -4.77 4.04 -9.49
CA GLN A 82 -5.17 3.92 -10.90
C GLN A 82 -5.89 2.60 -11.17
N ILE A 83 -5.40 1.49 -10.62
CA ILE A 83 -6.05 0.17 -10.72
C ILE A 83 -7.45 0.23 -10.10
N LYS A 84 -7.57 0.79 -8.89
CA LYS A 84 -8.86 1.00 -8.21
C LYS A 84 -9.84 1.77 -9.11
N GLY A 85 -9.40 2.90 -9.67
CA GLY A 85 -10.26 3.72 -10.54
C GLY A 85 -10.73 2.96 -11.78
N ARG A 86 -9.86 2.16 -12.40
CA ARG A 86 -10.24 1.30 -13.54
C ARG A 86 -11.26 0.23 -13.15
N LEU A 87 -11.08 -0.44 -12.01
CA LEU A 87 -12.02 -1.45 -11.53
C LEU A 87 -13.42 -0.84 -11.32
N GLU A 88 -13.50 0.34 -10.72
CA GLU A 88 -14.75 1.03 -10.39
C GLU A 88 -15.43 1.65 -11.62
N GLU A 89 -14.69 2.41 -12.43
CA GLU A 89 -15.26 3.25 -13.49
C GLU A 89 -15.38 2.54 -14.85
N GLN A 90 -14.45 1.61 -15.12
CA GLN A 90 -14.36 0.96 -16.43
C GLN A 90 -15.00 -0.42 -16.35
N HIS A 91 -14.57 -1.24 -15.39
CA HIS A 91 -14.95 -2.65 -15.32
C HIS A 91 -16.20 -2.92 -14.47
N GLY A 92 -16.75 -1.91 -13.78
CA GLY A 92 -17.99 -2.07 -12.99
C GLY A 92 -17.85 -3.05 -11.81
N ARG A 93 -16.65 -3.12 -11.22
CA ARG A 93 -16.29 -3.97 -10.06
C ARG A 93 -16.00 -3.11 -8.81
N PRO A 94 -16.98 -2.35 -8.29
CA PRO A 94 -16.79 -1.47 -7.14
C PRO A 94 -16.41 -2.24 -5.86
N GLU A 95 -16.82 -3.49 -5.72
CA GLU A 95 -16.46 -4.38 -4.61
C GLU A 95 -14.96 -4.67 -4.56
N LEU A 96 -14.34 -5.00 -5.71
CA LEU A 96 -12.89 -5.19 -5.79
C LEU A 96 -12.15 -3.87 -5.53
N ALA A 97 -12.66 -2.76 -6.07
CA ALA A 97 -12.11 -1.43 -5.83
C ALA A 97 -12.16 -1.04 -4.33
N GLN A 98 -13.21 -1.46 -3.61
CA GLN A 98 -13.34 -1.22 -2.17
C GLN A 98 -12.27 -1.98 -1.37
N HIS A 99 -11.98 -3.22 -1.72
CA HIS A 99 -10.89 -3.97 -1.09
C HIS A 99 -9.54 -3.29 -1.30
N LEU A 100 -9.24 -2.83 -2.52
CA LEU A 100 -8.01 -2.08 -2.80
C LEU A 100 -7.91 -0.80 -1.94
N ALA A 101 -9.02 -0.10 -1.73
CA ALA A 101 -9.06 1.07 -0.85
C ALA A 101 -8.79 0.70 0.62
N ARG A 102 -9.38 -0.38 1.13
CA ARG A 102 -9.14 -0.91 2.48
C ARG A 102 -7.67 -1.30 2.67
N VAL A 103 -7.06 -1.97 1.68
CA VAL A 103 -5.63 -2.30 1.71
C VAL A 103 -4.79 -1.02 1.74
N GLN A 104 -5.07 -0.03 0.90
CA GLN A 104 -4.33 1.24 0.91
C GLN A 104 -4.39 1.96 2.27
N GLN A 105 -5.56 1.98 2.90
CA GLN A 105 -5.72 2.58 4.23
C GLN A 105 -4.87 1.85 5.28
N LYS A 106 -4.91 0.51 5.28
CA LYS A 106 -4.14 -0.27 6.24
C LYS A 106 -2.63 -0.22 5.98
N GLU A 107 -2.23 -0.09 4.72
CA GLU A 107 -0.82 0.08 4.36
C GLU A 107 -0.28 1.46 4.74
N GLN A 108 -1.10 2.50 4.68
CA GLN A 108 -0.75 3.79 5.26
C GLN A 108 -0.58 3.69 6.78
N GLU A 109 -1.54 3.08 7.49
CA GLU A 109 -1.46 2.85 8.94
C GLU A 109 -0.19 2.07 9.32
N LYS A 110 0.13 1.01 8.56
CA LYS A 110 1.35 0.20 8.76
C LYS A 110 2.63 1.03 8.58
N LEU A 111 2.69 1.90 7.58
CA LEU A 111 3.85 2.75 7.34
C LEU A 111 4.04 3.75 8.49
N GLU A 112 2.96 4.37 8.96
CA GLU A 112 2.97 5.29 10.11
C GLU A 112 3.44 4.59 11.39
N LEU A 113 2.92 3.39 11.68
CA LEU A 113 3.35 2.57 12.81
C LEU A 113 4.81 2.12 12.69
N THR A 114 5.27 1.82 11.48
CA THR A 114 6.67 1.45 11.22
C THR A 114 7.60 2.62 11.57
N ALA A 115 7.30 3.83 11.11
CA ALA A 115 8.08 5.02 11.42
C ALA A 115 8.09 5.32 12.94
N GLN A 116 6.94 5.22 13.62
CA GLN A 116 6.86 5.37 15.08
C GLN A 116 7.70 4.31 15.80
N LEU A 117 7.64 3.06 15.37
CA LEU A 117 8.41 1.96 15.95
C LEU A 117 9.91 2.18 15.80
N GLN A 118 10.36 2.72 14.66
CA GLN A 118 11.76 3.04 14.44
C GLN A 118 12.26 4.12 15.42
N LEU A 119 11.49 5.19 15.61
CA LEU A 119 11.80 6.23 16.60
C LEU A 119 11.83 5.67 18.03
N ALA A 120 10.84 4.86 18.40
CA ALA A 120 10.79 4.23 19.72
C ALA A 120 11.98 3.28 19.96
N LYS A 121 12.39 2.51 18.94
CA LYS A 121 13.61 1.67 19.00
C LYS A 121 14.86 2.51 19.24
N GLN A 122 15.01 3.64 18.53
CA GLN A 122 16.13 4.56 18.74
C GLN A 122 16.13 5.12 20.17
N ASN A 123 14.99 5.63 20.65
CA ASN A 123 14.86 6.15 22.02
C ASN A 123 15.22 5.10 23.08
N ALA A 124 14.78 3.86 22.89
CA ALA A 124 15.10 2.76 23.79
C ALA A 124 16.59 2.40 23.79
N GLN A 125 17.29 2.59 22.66
CA GLN A 125 18.74 2.40 22.56
C GLN A 125 19.52 3.57 23.21
N ASP A 126 19.11 4.81 22.94
CA ASP A 126 19.76 6.01 23.46
C ASP A 126 19.50 6.21 24.97
N GLN A 127 18.39 5.69 25.49
CA GLN A 127 17.95 5.83 26.88
C GLN A 127 17.48 4.48 27.48
N PRO A 128 18.39 3.51 27.68
CA PRO A 128 18.03 2.15 28.10
C PRO A 128 17.42 2.06 29.51
N GLY A 129 17.59 3.09 30.35
CA GLY A 129 17.04 3.15 31.71
C GLY A 129 15.58 3.60 31.80
N VAL A 130 14.95 3.96 30.68
CA VAL A 130 13.56 4.44 30.65
C VAL A 130 12.63 3.31 30.20
N GLU A 131 11.95 2.68 31.16
CA GLU A 131 11.05 1.55 30.89
C GLU A 131 9.90 1.89 29.92
N ALA A 132 9.47 3.16 29.91
CA ALA A 132 8.42 3.63 29.00
C ALA A 132 8.78 3.42 27.52
N HIS A 133 10.04 3.60 27.12
CA HIS A 133 10.48 3.39 25.73
C HIS A 133 10.40 1.91 25.32
N GLN A 134 10.77 1.01 26.23
CA GLN A 134 10.65 -0.45 26.01
C GLN A 134 9.18 -0.90 25.95
N GLN A 135 8.31 -0.27 26.72
CA GLN A 135 6.88 -0.52 26.68
C GLN A 135 6.27 -0.04 25.36
N GLU A 136 6.61 1.18 24.92
CA GLU A 136 6.16 1.75 23.64
C GLU A 136 6.56 0.87 22.45
N VAL A 137 7.80 0.39 22.41
CA VAL A 137 8.27 -0.56 21.37
C VAL A 137 7.40 -1.83 21.33
N ARG A 138 7.04 -2.38 22.50
CA ARG A 138 6.19 -3.59 22.57
C ARG A 138 4.77 -3.32 22.07
N GLU A 139 4.20 -2.18 22.44
CA GLU A 139 2.85 -1.79 22.01
C GLU A 139 2.78 -1.53 20.50
N LEU A 140 3.76 -0.82 19.95
CA LEU A 140 3.84 -0.54 18.51
C LEU A 140 4.03 -1.83 17.71
N LYS A 141 4.86 -2.77 18.17
CA LYS A 141 4.98 -4.10 17.55
C LYS A 141 3.64 -4.83 17.53
N HIS A 142 2.90 -4.81 18.64
CA HIS A 142 1.60 -5.47 18.71
C HIS A 142 0.57 -4.84 17.76
N LYS A 143 0.53 -3.50 17.68
CA LYS A 143 -0.33 -2.79 16.73
C LYS A 143 0.03 -3.17 15.28
N LEU A 144 1.33 -3.19 14.96
CA LEU A 144 1.82 -3.51 13.62
C LEU A 144 1.47 -4.94 13.19
N ILE A 145 1.56 -5.92 14.10
CA ILE A 145 1.11 -7.31 13.85
C ILE A 145 -0.38 -7.32 13.48
N LYS A 146 -1.22 -6.67 14.28
CA LYS A 146 -2.67 -6.59 13.99
C LYS A 146 -2.98 -5.91 12.67
N THR A 147 -2.24 -4.86 12.31
CA THR A 147 -2.43 -4.18 11.02
C THR A 147 -2.05 -5.10 9.86
N ILE A 148 -0.99 -5.91 9.99
CA ILE A 148 -0.60 -6.91 8.99
C ILE A 148 -1.64 -8.03 8.85
N GLU A 149 -2.17 -8.51 9.98
CA GLU A 149 -3.27 -9.49 9.99
C GLU A 149 -4.49 -8.95 9.25
N ALA A 150 -4.90 -7.71 9.55
CA ALA A 150 -6.02 -7.06 8.86
C ALA A 150 -5.78 -6.88 7.35
N ILE A 151 -4.56 -6.56 6.91
CA ILE A 151 -4.22 -6.52 5.48
C ILE A 151 -4.37 -7.91 4.86
N SER A 152 -3.90 -8.94 5.55
CA SER A 152 -3.94 -10.32 5.06
C SER A 152 -5.38 -10.82 4.93
N GLU A 153 -6.26 -10.48 5.87
CA GLU A 153 -7.70 -10.75 5.80
C GLU A 153 -8.33 -10.06 4.58
N ILE A 154 -8.06 -8.77 4.36
CA ILE A 154 -8.60 -8.05 3.20
C ILE A 154 -8.11 -8.66 1.87
N LEU A 155 -6.86 -9.11 1.80
CA LEU A 155 -6.33 -9.76 0.60
C LEU A 155 -6.98 -11.14 0.36
N GLN A 156 -7.36 -11.85 1.42
CA GLN A 156 -8.12 -13.10 1.31
C GLN A 156 -9.54 -12.83 0.81
N ASP A 157 -10.24 -11.85 1.38
CA ASP A 157 -11.56 -11.40 0.92
C ASP A 157 -11.51 -11.02 -0.57
N LEU A 158 -10.52 -10.22 -0.97
CA LEU A 158 -10.32 -9.80 -2.35
C LEU A 158 -10.15 -10.99 -3.29
N LYS A 159 -9.39 -12.01 -2.88
CA LYS A 159 -9.19 -13.22 -3.68
C LYS A 159 -10.52 -13.96 -3.86
N TYR A 160 -11.28 -14.14 -2.79
CA TYR A 160 -12.56 -14.82 -2.84
C TYR A 160 -13.57 -14.11 -3.76
N ASP A 161 -13.73 -12.79 -3.59
CA ASP A 161 -14.65 -11.97 -4.39
C ASP A 161 -14.21 -11.85 -5.88
N SER A 162 -12.93 -12.08 -6.15
CA SER A 162 -12.42 -12.15 -7.53
C SER A 162 -12.74 -13.47 -8.23
N GLU A 163 -12.89 -14.56 -7.47
CA GLU A 163 -13.16 -15.93 -7.98
C GLU A 163 -14.67 -16.23 -8.06
N GLU A 164 -15.52 -15.65 -7.19
CA GLU A 164 -16.98 -15.84 -7.23
C GLU A 164 -17.68 -15.15 -8.42
N ALA A 165 -16.98 -14.29 -9.15
CA ALA A 165 -17.54 -13.54 -10.27
C ALA A 165 -17.36 -14.22 -11.64
N GLU A 166 -16.74 -15.41 -11.68
CA GLU A 166 -16.68 -16.30 -12.86
C GLU A 166 -17.94 -17.17 -13.00
#